data_AF-A0A931RMF8-F1
#
_entry.id   AF-A0A931RMF8-F1
#
_cell.length_a   1.000
_cell.length_b   1.000
_cell.length_c   1.000
_cell.angle_alpha   90.00
_cell.angle_beta   90.00
_cell.angle_gamma   90.00
#
_symmetry.space_group_name_H-M   'P 1'
#
loop_
_entity.id
_entity.type
_entity.pdbx_description
1 polymer ?
#
loop_
_entity_poly.entity_id
_entity_poly.type
_entity_poly.pdbx_seq_one_letter_code
_entity_poly.pdbx_strand_id
1 'polypeptide(L)'
;MILLIVFAFLAGVITILSPCILPILPIVLSSTIGGKDIGKSRPYGVVIGFVLSFTFFTLFLSTIVRISGISADALRLVSVFVIAGFGASLLIPRFQVLIERLFSKLAGFMPTSQNRTGFGGGLLIGFSVGLLWTPCVGPILASVISLAITGTVTYEAFLITLSYALGTAIPMFLIMLGGQNVLRRVPWLLANLGNIQKLFGILMILTAIGIFFNVDRKFQTFILEKFPQYGVGLTKLEDNEIIRQELDKRDGQEMNKEDVGKPMFDLIEPKGTRAPEIIPGGKWFNSEPLTLGELKGKVVVVDFWTYTCINCQRTFPYLRQWHEKYKDKGLVIIGVHSPEFEFEKSESNLARAIKDFDLKYPIVQDNNFDTWYAYNNHYWPAKYFIDKEGYIRYTHFGEGAYDESEKVIQELLKETGALDVPPDVNNPTYQVQAKTPELYLGYGRIENFASKEQIVQNALNTYTSQELPNNNFAFEGNWIVMEEYANPQKDGKLFLNFESKEVFLVMRTKGNTARVKVYIDNQLQYFGQDNKNGIVTVDSDRLYKLINLTTPGRHILRLEFEDSNAELYAFTFG
;
A
#
# COMPACT_ATOMS: atom_id res chain seq x y z
N MET A 1 -2.95 16.19 -10.35
CA MET A 1 -1.67 16.39 -11.08
C MET A 1 -0.76 17.42 -10.45
N ILE A 2 -1.17 18.68 -10.27
CA ILE A 2 -0.20 19.76 -9.99
C ILE A 2 0.65 19.41 -8.75
N LEU A 3 0.03 18.87 -7.71
CA LEU A 3 0.73 18.43 -6.51
C LEU A 3 1.69 17.26 -6.76
N LEU A 4 1.29 16.26 -7.55
CA LEU A 4 2.17 15.15 -7.97
C LEU A 4 3.34 15.62 -8.84
N ILE A 5 3.11 16.60 -9.73
CA ILE A 5 4.12 17.23 -10.58
C ILE A 5 5.11 18.01 -9.71
N VAL A 6 4.63 18.73 -8.70
CA VAL A 6 5.46 19.46 -7.72
C VAL A 6 6.24 18.47 -6.86
N PHE A 7 5.63 17.37 -6.42
CA PHE A 7 6.31 16.35 -5.64
C PHE A 7 7.41 15.66 -6.46
N ALA A 8 7.11 15.24 -7.70
CA ALA A 8 8.08 14.66 -8.62
C ALA A 8 9.24 15.63 -8.88
N PHE A 9 8.95 16.92 -9.02
CA PHE A 9 9.97 17.96 -9.14
C PHE A 9 10.87 18.03 -7.89
N LEU A 10 10.29 18.08 -6.69
CA LEU A 10 11.04 18.13 -5.42
C LEU A 10 11.85 16.85 -5.18
N ALA A 11 11.28 15.68 -5.47
CA ALA A 11 11.98 14.41 -5.41
C ALA A 11 13.18 14.39 -6.37
N GLY A 12 13.02 14.97 -7.57
CA GLY A 12 14.11 15.18 -8.50
C GLY A 12 15.21 16.08 -7.92
N VAL A 13 14.85 17.19 -7.28
CA VAL A 13 15.82 18.08 -6.62
C VAL A 13 16.62 17.33 -5.54
N ILE A 14 15.95 16.54 -4.71
CA ILE A 14 16.59 15.77 -3.63
C ILE A 14 17.51 14.67 -4.18
N THR A 15 17.13 14.07 -5.31
CA THR A 15 17.88 12.94 -5.88
C THR A 15 19.30 13.31 -6.28
N ILE A 16 19.63 14.60 -6.46
CA ILE A 16 21.02 15.03 -6.72
C ILE A 16 22.00 14.66 -5.60
N LEU A 17 21.49 14.45 -4.38
CA LEU A 17 22.28 14.01 -3.22
C LEU A 17 22.55 12.50 -3.23
N SER A 18 22.00 11.76 -4.22
CA SER A 18 22.16 10.33 -4.33
C SER A 18 23.64 9.95 -4.53
N PRO A 19 24.15 8.92 -3.82
CA PRO A 19 25.53 8.48 -3.90
C PRO A 19 25.97 8.05 -5.32
N CYS A 20 25.02 7.80 -6.23
CA CYS A 20 25.31 7.47 -7.63
C CYS A 20 25.65 8.68 -8.52
N ILE A 21 25.32 9.91 -8.11
CA ILE A 21 25.48 11.14 -8.93
C ILE A 21 26.74 11.91 -8.53
N LEU A 22 27.00 11.99 -7.22
CA LEU A 22 28.19 12.60 -6.65
C LEU A 22 29.53 12.18 -7.29
N PRO A 23 29.75 10.94 -7.76
CA PRO A 23 31.01 10.51 -8.36
C PRO A 23 31.22 11.05 -9.79
N ILE A 24 30.12 11.34 -10.49
CA ILE A 24 30.10 11.83 -11.88
C ILE A 24 30.20 13.35 -11.92
N LEU A 25 29.76 14.04 -10.85
CA LEU A 25 29.79 15.49 -10.73
C LEU A 25 31.17 16.10 -11.06
N PRO A 26 32.31 15.56 -10.59
CA PRO A 26 33.61 16.11 -10.91
C PRO A 26 34.02 15.89 -12.38
N ILE A 27 33.57 14.81 -13.01
CA ILE A 27 33.82 14.55 -14.44
C ILE A 27 33.03 15.55 -15.28
N VAL A 28 31.76 15.77 -14.96
CA VAL A 28 30.90 16.77 -15.63
C VAL A 28 31.46 18.17 -15.42
N LEU A 29 31.92 18.51 -14.22
CA LEU A 29 32.57 19.78 -13.94
C LEU A 29 33.94 19.93 -14.61
N SER A 30 34.72 18.86 -14.75
CA SER A 30 35.99 18.91 -15.50
C SER A 30 35.75 19.14 -17.00
N SER A 31 34.64 18.64 -17.53
CA SER A 31 34.25 18.83 -18.93
C SER A 31 33.85 20.27 -19.27
N THR A 32 33.58 21.11 -18.26
CA THR A 32 33.31 22.55 -18.42
C THR A 32 34.55 23.42 -18.19
N ILE A 33 35.70 22.83 -17.81
CA ILE A 33 36.96 23.54 -17.51
C ILE A 33 37.92 23.56 -18.72
N GLY A 34 37.68 22.73 -19.74
CA GLY A 34 38.56 22.56 -20.90
C GLY A 34 38.41 23.60 -22.03
N GLY A 35 39.09 24.74 -21.91
CA GLY A 35 39.46 25.60 -23.05
C GLY A 35 38.64 26.88 -23.23
N LYS A 36 39.32 27.95 -23.66
CA LYS A 36 38.84 29.34 -23.80
C LYS A 36 37.61 29.53 -24.71
N ASP A 37 37.20 28.50 -25.45
CA ASP A 37 36.10 28.50 -26.42
C ASP A 37 34.96 27.52 -26.08
N ILE A 38 34.80 27.11 -24.81
CA ILE A 38 33.57 26.42 -24.40
C ILE A 38 32.41 27.42 -24.47
N GLY A 39 31.67 27.38 -25.57
CA GLY A 39 30.49 28.23 -25.77
C GLY A 39 29.52 28.11 -24.60
N LYS A 40 28.96 29.25 -24.17
CA LYS A 40 27.93 29.36 -23.11
C LYS A 40 26.78 28.35 -23.26
N SER A 41 26.59 27.77 -24.45
CA SER A 41 25.57 26.78 -24.80
C SER A 41 25.86 25.34 -24.38
N ARG A 42 27.08 24.98 -23.93
CA ARG A 42 27.41 23.58 -23.59
C ARG A 42 26.63 23.00 -22.39
N PRO A 43 26.47 23.70 -21.25
CA PRO A 43 25.66 23.20 -20.13
C PRO A 43 24.18 22.99 -20.52
N TYR A 44 23.64 23.85 -21.38
CA TYR A 44 22.29 23.70 -21.93
C TYR A 44 22.18 22.41 -22.77
N GLY A 45 23.21 22.06 -23.54
CA GLY A 45 23.27 20.79 -24.27
C GLY A 45 23.23 19.58 -23.34
N VAL A 46 24.00 19.60 -22.24
CA VAL A 46 24.00 18.50 -21.25
C VAL A 46 22.63 18.33 -20.61
N VAL A 47 22.00 19.42 -20.20
CA VAL A 47 20.67 19.40 -19.57
C VAL A 47 19.61 18.87 -20.53
N ILE A 48 19.56 19.39 -21.76
CA ILE A 48 18.55 18.97 -22.75
C ILE A 48 18.77 17.51 -23.14
N GLY A 49 20.01 17.09 -23.38
CA GLY A 49 20.34 15.69 -23.67
C GLY A 49 19.96 14.75 -22.53
N PHE A 50 20.20 15.18 -21.29
CA PHE A 50 19.82 14.43 -20.10
C PHE A 50 18.29 14.29 -19.97
N VAL A 51 17.53 15.39 -20.02
CA VAL A 51 16.06 15.35 -19.89
C VAL A 51 15.41 14.49 -20.97
N LEU A 52 15.85 14.64 -22.23
CA LEU A 52 15.31 13.88 -23.35
C LEU A 52 15.61 12.38 -23.23
N SER A 53 16.87 12.03 -22.94
CA SER A 53 17.29 10.63 -22.81
C SER A 53 16.62 9.95 -21.63
N PHE A 54 16.61 10.60 -20.47
CA PHE A 54 16.03 10.05 -19.26
C PHE A 54 14.52 9.82 -19.42
N THR A 55 13.79 10.78 -20.00
CA THR A 55 12.35 10.64 -20.26
C THR A 55 12.09 9.50 -21.25
N PHE A 56 12.84 9.45 -22.35
CA PHE A 56 12.68 8.40 -23.37
C PHE A 56 12.99 7.01 -22.82
N PHE A 57 14.14 6.81 -22.17
CA PHE A 57 14.54 5.50 -21.64
C PHE A 57 13.65 5.04 -20.50
N THR A 58 13.18 5.95 -19.63
CA THR A 58 12.26 5.59 -18.54
C THR A 58 10.92 5.09 -19.08
N LEU A 59 10.34 5.80 -20.06
CA LEU A 59 9.08 5.38 -20.70
C LEU A 59 9.24 4.10 -21.51
N PHE A 60 10.35 3.96 -22.24
CA PHE A 60 10.66 2.77 -23.03
C PHE A 60 10.86 1.54 -22.15
N LEU A 61 11.64 1.66 -21.06
CA LEU A 61 11.87 0.59 -20.10
C LEU A 61 10.56 0.19 -19.40
N SER A 62 9.74 1.16 -18.98
CA SER A 62 8.43 0.91 -18.37
C SER A 62 7.52 0.10 -19.30
N THR A 63 7.50 0.44 -20.59
CA THR A 63 6.73 -0.30 -21.62
C THR A 63 7.23 -1.73 -21.78
N ILE A 64 8.55 -1.95 -21.81
CA ILE A 64 9.14 -3.29 -21.91
C ILE A 64 8.80 -4.14 -20.70
N VAL A 65 8.93 -3.60 -19.48
CA VAL A 65 8.62 -4.31 -18.23
C VAL A 65 7.17 -4.77 -18.22
N ARG A 66 6.25 -3.90 -18.63
CA ARG A 66 4.81 -4.22 -18.72
C ARG A 66 4.52 -5.39 -19.68
N ILE A 67 5.17 -5.43 -20.84
CA ILE A 67 4.94 -6.48 -21.84
C ILE A 67 5.62 -7.80 -21.45
N SER A 68 6.76 -7.73 -20.77
CA SER A 68 7.60 -8.90 -20.47
C SER A 68 7.24 -9.61 -19.15
N GLY A 69 6.43 -8.99 -18.27
CA GLY A 69 5.99 -9.61 -17.02
C GLY A 69 7.12 -9.96 -16.05
N ILE A 70 8.26 -9.27 -16.16
CA ILE A 70 9.46 -9.56 -15.35
C ILE A 70 9.20 -9.17 -13.90
N SER A 71 9.39 -10.13 -12.98
CA SER A 71 9.27 -9.88 -11.53
C SER A 71 10.15 -8.70 -11.06
N ALA A 72 9.64 -7.92 -10.10
CA ALA A 72 10.35 -6.77 -9.54
C ALA A 72 11.72 -7.16 -8.93
N ASP A 73 11.83 -8.38 -8.40
CA ASP A 73 13.07 -8.92 -7.84
C ASP A 73 14.12 -9.20 -8.92
N ALA A 74 13.73 -9.62 -10.13
CA ALA A 74 14.66 -9.81 -11.24
C ALA A 74 15.22 -8.47 -11.73
N LEU A 75 14.39 -7.43 -11.83
CA LEU A 75 14.85 -6.07 -12.16
C LEU A 75 15.79 -5.52 -11.09
N ARG A 76 15.47 -5.75 -9.81
CA ARG A 76 16.33 -5.39 -8.68
C ARG A 76 17.69 -6.06 -8.78
N LEU A 77 17.73 -7.36 -9.10
CA LEU A 77 18.98 -8.10 -9.27
C LEU A 77 19.84 -7.55 -10.42
N VAL A 78 19.21 -7.21 -11.55
CA VAL A 78 19.91 -6.57 -12.69
C VAL A 78 20.52 -5.23 -12.26
N SER A 79 19.78 -4.38 -11.55
CA SER A 79 20.31 -3.10 -11.03
C SER A 79 21.49 -3.29 -10.08
N VAL A 80 21.46 -4.32 -9.22
CA VAL A 80 22.59 -4.66 -8.33
C VAL A 80 23.85 -4.97 -9.13
N PHE A 81 23.76 -5.82 -10.15
CA PHE A 81 24.91 -6.17 -10.99
C PHE A 81 25.45 -4.96 -11.77
N VAL A 82 24.57 -4.10 -12.28
CA VAL A 82 24.96 -2.89 -12.99
C VAL A 82 25.68 -1.90 -12.07
N ILE A 83 25.12 -1.62 -10.88
CA ILE A 83 25.72 -0.71 -9.89
C ILE A 83 27.07 -1.25 -9.40
N ALA A 84 27.15 -2.55 -9.10
CA ALA A 84 28.40 -3.18 -8.70
C ALA A 84 29.47 -3.11 -9.80
N GLY A 85 29.07 -3.30 -11.08
CA GLY A 85 29.95 -3.16 -12.23
C GLY A 85 30.52 -1.75 -12.39
N PHE A 86 29.67 -0.72 -12.24
CA PHE A 86 30.11 0.67 -12.27
C PHE A 86 31.02 1.02 -11.09
N GLY A 87 30.68 0.59 -9.87
CA GLY A 87 31.53 0.77 -8.70
C GLY A 87 32.90 0.13 -8.85
N ALA A 88 32.96 -1.08 -9.43
CA ALA A 88 34.21 -1.78 -9.73
C ALA A 88 35.04 -1.05 -10.79
N SER A 89 34.40 -0.45 -11.79
CA SER A 89 35.07 0.37 -12.82
C SER A 89 35.79 1.59 -12.23
N LEU A 90 35.25 2.19 -11.16
CA LEU A 90 35.88 3.34 -10.48
C LEU A 90 37.07 2.93 -9.59
N LEU A 91 37.16 1.66 -9.19
CA LEU A 91 38.23 1.14 -8.34
C LEU A 91 39.42 0.59 -9.12
N ILE A 92 39.17 -0.01 -10.28
CA ILE A 92 40.18 -0.71 -11.09
C ILE A 92 40.38 0.02 -12.42
N PRO A 93 41.47 0.80 -12.60
CA PRO A 93 41.75 1.53 -13.84
C PRO A 93 41.83 0.65 -15.10
N ARG A 94 42.19 -0.62 -14.94
CA ARG A 94 42.23 -1.59 -16.06
C ARG A 94 40.84 -2.02 -16.53
N PHE A 95 39.86 -2.02 -15.64
CA PHE A 95 38.48 -2.38 -15.97
C PHE A 95 37.80 -1.26 -16.75
N GLN A 96 38.15 0.00 -16.45
CA GLN A 96 37.72 1.18 -17.21
C GLN A 96 38.09 1.07 -18.70
N VAL A 97 39.33 0.67 -19.02
CA VAL A 97 39.78 0.49 -20.42
C VAL A 97 39.04 -0.66 -21.13
N LEU A 98 38.67 -1.72 -20.41
CA LEU A 98 37.90 -2.84 -20.96
C LEU A 98 36.47 -2.41 -21.31
N ILE A 99 35.81 -1.68 -20.40
CA ILE A 99 34.49 -1.11 -20.61
C ILE A 99 34.51 -0.09 -21.75
N GLU A 100 35.49 0.82 -21.78
CA GLU A 100 35.65 1.79 -22.85
C GLU A 100 35.82 1.11 -24.22
N ARG A 101 36.52 -0.02 -24.31
CA ARG A 101 36.63 -0.81 -25.56
C ARG A 101 35.32 -1.49 -25.97
N LEU A 102 34.52 -1.94 -25.01
CA LEU A 102 33.22 -2.55 -25.26
C LEU A 102 32.22 -1.49 -25.76
N PHE A 103 32.17 -0.34 -25.08
CA PHE A 103 31.35 0.80 -25.46
C PHE A 103 31.82 1.46 -26.76
N SER A 104 33.13 1.53 -27.04
CA SER A 104 33.62 2.07 -28.31
C SER A 104 33.24 1.19 -29.50
N LYS A 105 33.14 -0.13 -29.31
CA LYS A 105 32.60 -1.03 -30.34
C LYS A 105 31.11 -0.82 -30.57
N LEU A 106 30.33 -0.58 -29.50
CA LEU A 106 28.90 -0.29 -29.59
C LEU A 106 28.62 1.11 -30.18
N ALA A 107 29.45 2.09 -29.81
CA ALA A 107 29.40 3.48 -30.27
C ALA A 107 29.98 3.67 -31.68
N GLY A 108 30.71 2.68 -32.21
CA GLY A 108 31.16 2.64 -33.61
C GLY A 108 30.02 2.61 -34.63
N PHE A 109 28.78 2.41 -34.18
CA PHE A 109 27.56 2.51 -34.99
C PHE A 109 27.02 3.96 -35.12
N MET A 110 27.64 4.95 -34.45
CA MET A 110 27.21 6.35 -34.45
C MET A 110 28.28 7.25 -35.08
N PRO A 111 27.93 8.20 -35.98
CA PRO A 111 28.92 8.93 -36.77
C PRO A 111 29.77 9.87 -35.90
N THR A 112 31.09 9.66 -35.94
CA THR A 112 32.11 10.50 -35.32
C THR A 112 32.26 11.81 -36.09
N SER A 113 31.52 12.85 -35.69
CA SER A 113 31.78 14.23 -36.11
C SER A 113 32.66 14.96 -35.09
N GLN A 114 33.68 15.63 -35.63
CA GLN A 114 34.98 15.88 -35.02
C GLN A 114 35.11 17.24 -34.28
N ASN A 115 33.99 17.91 -33.93
CA ASN A 115 34.01 19.19 -33.20
C ASN A 115 32.89 19.31 -32.15
N ARG A 116 33.05 18.61 -31.02
CA ARG A 116 32.08 18.61 -29.91
C ARG A 116 32.52 19.47 -28.72
N THR A 117 32.99 20.70 -28.98
CA THR A 117 33.32 21.67 -27.92
C THR A 117 32.11 22.49 -27.44
N GLY A 118 31.00 22.51 -28.20
CA GLY A 118 29.77 23.25 -27.91
C GLY A 118 28.54 22.41 -27.52
N PHE A 119 27.33 22.91 -27.82
CA PHE A 119 26.04 22.30 -27.49
C PHE A 119 25.93 20.80 -27.83
N GLY A 120 26.34 20.40 -29.03
CA GLY A 120 26.27 19.00 -29.49
C GLY A 120 27.23 18.05 -28.75
N GLY A 121 28.28 18.57 -28.11
CA GLY A 121 29.14 17.81 -27.21
C GLY A 121 28.50 17.63 -25.82
N GLY A 122 27.82 18.68 -25.34
CA GLY A 122 27.01 18.60 -24.14
C GLY A 122 25.87 17.59 -24.28
N LEU A 123 25.17 17.60 -25.42
CA LEU A 123 24.04 16.71 -25.69
C LEU A 123 24.41 15.24 -25.60
N LEU A 124 25.55 14.82 -26.16
CA LEU A 124 26.03 13.43 -26.02
C LEU A 124 26.33 13.03 -24.58
N ILE A 125 26.98 13.92 -23.84
CA ILE A 125 27.30 13.67 -22.42
C ILE A 125 25.98 13.53 -21.65
N GLY A 126 25.00 14.40 -21.93
CA GLY A 126 23.65 14.31 -21.37
C GLY A 126 22.95 12.99 -21.68
N PHE A 127 22.99 12.53 -22.94
CA PHE A 127 22.42 11.24 -23.36
C PHE A 127 23.04 10.05 -22.61
N SER A 128 24.36 10.07 -22.43
CA SER A 128 25.08 9.01 -21.73
C SER A 128 24.72 9.01 -20.24
N VAL A 129 24.70 10.19 -19.62
CA VAL A 129 24.34 10.35 -18.20
C VAL A 129 22.90 9.91 -17.94
N GLY A 130 21.95 10.22 -18.82
CA GLY A 130 20.56 9.79 -18.64
C GLY A 130 20.37 8.28 -18.64
N LEU A 131 21.09 7.55 -19.50
CA LEU A 131 21.05 6.10 -19.54
C LEU A 131 21.70 5.45 -18.31
N LEU A 132 22.79 6.02 -17.80
CA LEU A 132 23.41 5.57 -16.54
C LEU A 132 22.54 5.85 -15.31
N TRP A 133 21.66 6.85 -15.40
CA TRP A 133 20.83 7.26 -14.27
C TRP A 133 19.63 6.33 -14.05
N THR A 134 19.02 5.79 -15.11
CA THR A 134 17.82 4.95 -15.05
C THR A 134 17.90 3.78 -14.03
N PRO A 135 19.00 3.00 -13.93
CA PRO A 135 19.10 1.89 -12.98
C PRO A 135 19.25 2.31 -11.51
N CYS A 136 19.79 3.51 -11.26
CA CYS A 136 20.16 3.97 -9.91
C CYS A 136 19.00 4.64 -9.16
N VAL A 137 17.96 5.10 -9.85
CA VAL A 137 16.77 5.70 -9.23
C VAL A 137 15.67 4.66 -8.97
N GLY A 138 15.96 3.37 -9.21
CA GLY A 138 14.99 2.27 -9.20
C GLY A 138 13.96 2.31 -8.07
N PRO A 139 14.33 2.47 -6.78
CA PRO A 139 13.35 2.46 -5.69
C PRO A 139 12.41 3.68 -5.65
N ILE A 140 12.93 4.88 -5.96
CA ILE A 140 12.14 6.13 -5.93
C ILE A 140 11.27 6.22 -7.17
N LEU A 141 11.83 5.84 -8.33
CA LEU A 141 11.05 5.70 -9.56
C LEU A 141 10.04 4.57 -9.44
N ALA A 142 10.27 3.48 -8.69
CA ALA A 142 9.29 2.41 -8.52
C ALA A 142 8.00 2.93 -7.88
N SER A 143 8.08 3.82 -6.87
CA SER A 143 6.89 4.46 -6.31
C SER A 143 6.16 5.35 -7.31
N VAL A 144 6.90 6.13 -8.11
CA VAL A 144 6.32 7.02 -9.15
C VAL A 144 5.79 6.26 -10.36
N ILE A 145 6.45 5.16 -10.73
CA ILE A 145 6.11 4.28 -11.84
C ILE A 145 4.97 3.36 -11.43
N SER A 146 4.86 2.94 -10.17
CA SER A 146 3.69 2.21 -9.65
C SER A 146 2.40 3.00 -9.88
N LEU A 147 2.44 4.32 -9.67
CA LEU A 147 1.35 5.23 -10.05
C LEU A 147 1.14 5.38 -11.57
N ALA A 148 2.15 5.06 -12.39
CA ALA A 148 2.06 5.18 -13.85
C ALA A 148 1.70 3.86 -14.56
N ILE A 149 1.77 2.72 -13.87
CA ILE A 149 1.52 1.39 -14.42
C ILE A 149 0.02 1.10 -14.58
N THR A 150 -0.84 1.76 -13.80
CA THR A 150 -2.31 1.61 -13.88
C THR A 150 -2.89 2.21 -15.17
N GLY A 151 -2.20 3.16 -15.82
CA GLY A 151 -2.61 3.74 -17.09
C GLY A 151 -1.96 3.12 -18.34
N THR A 152 -2.55 3.34 -19.52
CA THR A 152 -1.78 3.30 -20.78
C THR A 152 -0.66 4.35 -20.74
N VAL A 153 0.26 4.40 -21.71
CA VAL A 153 1.31 5.44 -21.77
C VAL A 153 0.62 6.81 -21.97
N THR A 154 0.14 7.40 -20.88
CA THR A 154 -0.67 8.62 -20.88
C THR A 154 0.23 9.83 -20.89
N TYR A 155 -0.34 10.95 -21.37
CA TYR A 155 0.25 12.28 -21.28
C TYR A 155 0.68 12.64 -19.85
N GLU A 156 0.02 12.07 -18.84
CA GLU A 156 0.31 12.31 -17.43
C GLU A 156 1.63 11.66 -16.96
N ALA A 157 1.88 10.40 -17.31
CA ALA A 157 3.16 9.73 -17.00
C ALA A 157 4.35 10.46 -17.65
N PHE A 158 4.14 10.98 -18.87
CA PHE A 158 5.11 11.83 -19.55
C PHE A 158 5.35 13.14 -18.78
N LEU A 159 4.29 13.83 -18.33
CA LEU A 159 4.43 15.08 -17.57
C LEU A 159 5.11 14.88 -16.21
N ILE A 160 4.81 13.80 -15.49
CA ILE A 160 5.43 13.49 -14.20
C ILE A 160 6.92 13.17 -14.40
N THR A 161 7.24 12.32 -15.38
CA THR A 161 8.63 11.97 -15.72
C THR A 161 9.43 13.20 -16.16
N LEU A 162 8.81 14.07 -16.96
CA LEU A 162 9.41 15.32 -17.40
C LEU A 162 9.65 16.27 -16.22
N SER A 163 8.69 16.40 -15.30
CA SER A 163 8.83 17.25 -14.11
C SER A 163 9.93 16.76 -13.18
N TYR A 164 10.03 15.44 -12.98
CA TYR A 164 11.12 14.82 -12.25
C TYR A 164 12.48 15.08 -12.93
N ALA A 165 12.56 14.89 -14.24
CA ALA A 165 13.77 15.16 -15.02
C ALA A 165 14.18 16.64 -14.95
N LEU A 166 13.22 17.57 -14.97
CA LEU A 166 13.48 19.00 -14.78
C LEU A 166 13.94 19.33 -13.35
N GLY A 167 13.31 18.72 -12.34
CA GLY A 167 13.67 18.88 -10.93
C GLY A 167 15.10 18.45 -10.64
N THR A 168 15.58 17.38 -11.27
CA THR A 168 16.97 16.96 -11.18
C THR A 168 17.92 17.83 -12.04
N ALA A 169 17.47 18.26 -13.22
CA ALA A 169 18.29 19.01 -14.16
C ALA A 169 18.59 20.45 -13.70
N ILE A 170 17.68 21.12 -12.99
CA ILE A 170 17.86 22.51 -12.56
C ILE A 170 19.02 22.65 -11.55
N PRO A 171 19.08 21.89 -10.44
CA PRO A 171 20.22 21.94 -9.53
C PRO A 171 21.53 21.55 -10.24
N MET A 172 21.49 20.56 -11.14
CA MET A 172 22.65 20.15 -11.92
C MET A 172 23.15 21.29 -12.82
N PHE A 173 22.25 22.03 -13.46
CA PHE A 173 22.58 23.22 -14.26
C PHE A 173 23.20 24.33 -13.41
N LEU A 174 22.63 24.60 -12.23
CA LEU A 174 23.17 25.59 -11.28
C LEU A 174 24.59 25.21 -10.83
N ILE A 175 24.84 23.94 -10.53
CA ILE A 175 26.17 23.45 -10.16
C ILE A 175 27.15 23.55 -11.34
N MET A 176 26.71 23.29 -12.58
CA MET A 176 27.57 23.47 -13.77
C MET A 176 27.99 24.93 -13.98
N LEU A 177 27.10 25.90 -13.71
CA LEU A 177 27.42 27.32 -13.80
C LEU A 177 28.32 27.80 -12.64
N GLY A 178 28.04 27.36 -11.41
CA GLY A 178 28.78 27.77 -10.21
C GLY A 178 30.09 27.00 -9.96
N GLY A 179 30.22 25.82 -10.55
CA GLY A 179 31.30 24.87 -10.26
C GLY A 179 32.68 25.38 -10.63
N GLN A 180 32.81 26.18 -11.69
CA GLN A 180 34.09 26.80 -12.07
C GLN A 180 34.65 27.71 -10.98
N ASN A 181 33.78 28.40 -10.23
CA ASN A 181 34.18 29.31 -9.16
C ASN A 181 34.52 28.56 -7.87
N VAL A 182 33.80 27.47 -7.59
CA VAL A 182 34.03 26.59 -6.43
C VAL A 182 35.31 25.78 -6.59
N LEU A 183 35.54 25.18 -7.76
CA LEU A 183 36.74 24.39 -8.07
C LEU A 183 38.01 25.24 -8.08
N ARG A 184 37.91 26.51 -8.47
CA ARG A 184 39.02 27.48 -8.33
C ARG A 184 39.28 27.89 -6.88
N ARG A 185 38.26 27.95 -6.03
CA ARG A 185 38.40 28.30 -4.60
C ARG A 185 38.91 27.15 -3.73
N VAL A 186 38.71 25.90 -4.15
CA VAL A 186 39.08 24.70 -3.37
C VAL A 186 40.00 23.79 -4.18
N PRO A 187 41.29 24.13 -4.33
CA PRO A 187 42.25 23.37 -5.15
C PRO A 187 42.52 21.95 -4.62
N TRP A 188 42.28 21.69 -3.32
CA TRP A 188 42.35 20.35 -2.74
C TRP A 188 41.39 19.36 -3.40
N LEU A 189 40.20 19.83 -3.82
CA LEU A 189 39.19 18.98 -4.46
C LEU A 189 39.71 18.39 -5.78
N LEU A 190 40.43 19.20 -6.58
CA LEU A 190 41.06 18.76 -7.82
C LEU A 190 42.26 17.82 -7.58
N ALA A 191 43.07 18.09 -6.55
CA ALA A 191 44.24 17.27 -6.22
C ALA A 191 43.84 15.85 -5.73
N ASN A 192 42.70 15.73 -5.05
CA ASN A 192 42.24 14.49 -4.45
C ASN A 192 41.14 13.78 -5.25
N LEU A 193 40.85 14.22 -6.49
CA LEU A 193 39.80 13.66 -7.36
C LEU A 193 39.83 12.12 -7.45
N GLY A 194 41.03 11.54 -7.66
CA GLY A 194 41.17 10.10 -7.78
C GLY A 194 40.85 9.34 -6.49
N ASN A 195 41.15 9.93 -5.32
CA ASN A 195 40.82 9.34 -4.03
C ASN A 195 39.33 9.47 -3.72
N ILE A 196 38.72 10.61 -4.09
CA ILE A 196 37.28 10.85 -3.95
C ILE A 196 36.50 9.87 -4.83
N GLN A 197 36.91 9.66 -6.08
CA GLN A 197 36.29 8.68 -6.99
C GLN A 197 36.37 7.25 -6.44
N LYS A 198 37.52 6.84 -5.88
CA LYS A 198 37.67 5.52 -5.23
C LYS A 198 36.76 5.37 -4.02
N LEU A 199 36.67 6.40 -3.16
CA LEU A 199 35.79 6.39 -1.98
C LEU A 199 34.32 6.19 -2.39
N PHE A 200 33.88 6.91 -3.41
CA PHE A 200 32.53 6.76 -3.95
C PHE A 200 32.31 5.40 -4.65
N GLY A 201 33.31 4.88 -5.36
CA GLY A 201 33.26 3.53 -5.92
C GLY A 201 33.08 2.45 -4.85
N ILE A 202 33.79 2.56 -3.72
CA ILE A 202 33.61 1.69 -2.54
C ILE A 202 32.18 1.83 -2.00
N LEU A 203 31.69 3.06 -1.83
CA LEU A 203 30.33 3.32 -1.34
C LEU A 203 29.26 2.70 -2.25
N MET A 204 29.42 2.78 -3.58
CA MET A 204 28.51 2.16 -4.53
C MET A 204 28.50 0.63 -4.42
N ILE A 205 29.67 0.00 -4.27
CA ILE A 205 29.76 -1.45 -4.07
C ILE A 205 29.12 -1.87 -2.75
N LEU A 206 29.38 -1.14 -1.66
CA LEU A 206 28.76 -1.39 -0.36
C LEU A 206 27.24 -1.25 -0.44
N THR A 207 26.74 -0.25 -1.16
CA THR A 207 25.30 -0.07 -1.41
C THR A 207 24.72 -1.24 -2.21
N ALA A 208 25.39 -1.68 -3.29
CA ALA A 208 24.95 -2.82 -4.09
C ALA A 208 24.89 -4.12 -3.28
N ILE A 209 25.91 -4.37 -2.44
CA ILE A 209 25.94 -5.50 -1.50
C ILE A 209 24.80 -5.38 -0.48
N GLY A 210 24.55 -4.18 0.05
CA GLY A 210 23.45 -3.90 0.96
C GLY A 210 22.08 -4.23 0.34
N ILE A 211 21.86 -3.82 -0.92
CA ILE A 211 20.64 -4.13 -1.67
C ILE A 211 20.53 -5.65 -1.92
N PHE A 212 21.64 -6.32 -2.24
CA PHE A 212 21.66 -7.78 -2.47
C PHE A 212 21.25 -8.58 -1.23
N PHE A 213 21.67 -8.15 -0.03
CA PHE A 213 21.29 -8.76 1.25
C PHE A 213 19.99 -8.18 1.85
N ASN A 214 19.24 -7.37 1.10
CA ASN A 214 18.02 -6.68 1.54
C ASN A 214 18.20 -5.81 2.80
N VAL A 215 19.42 -5.30 3.03
CA VAL A 215 19.74 -4.41 4.15
C VAL A 215 19.05 -3.05 3.99
N ASP A 216 18.86 -2.59 2.75
CA ASP A 216 18.04 -1.42 2.42
C ASP A 216 16.60 -1.58 2.92
N ARG A 217 15.97 -2.74 2.68
CA ARG A 217 14.61 -3.02 3.16
C ARG A 217 14.57 -3.03 4.70
N LYS A 218 15.51 -3.70 5.36
CA LYS A 218 15.63 -3.71 6.84
C LYS A 218 15.87 -2.32 7.42
N PHE A 219 16.69 -1.50 6.76
CA PHE A 219 16.96 -0.13 7.18
C PHE A 219 15.74 0.78 6.98
N GLN A 220 14.99 0.57 5.90
CA GLN A 220 13.73 1.26 5.66
C GLN A 220 12.69 0.88 6.74
N THR A 221 12.57 -0.41 7.07
CA THR A 221 11.75 -0.88 8.20
C THR A 221 12.21 -0.27 9.52
N PHE A 222 13.52 -0.25 9.79
CA PHE A 222 14.08 0.36 11.01
C PHE A 222 13.85 1.88 11.10
N ILE A 223 13.97 2.62 9.99
CA ILE A 223 13.65 4.05 9.95
C ILE A 223 12.16 4.27 10.18
N LEU A 224 11.28 3.46 9.59
CA LEU A 224 9.84 3.54 9.80
C LEU A 224 9.47 3.21 11.26
N GLU A 225 10.17 2.26 11.89
CA GLU A 225 10.02 1.94 13.32
C GLU A 225 10.53 3.06 14.24
N LYS A 226 11.65 3.72 13.91
CA LYS A 226 12.29 4.78 14.73
C LYS A 226 11.72 6.17 14.49
N PHE A 227 11.27 6.46 13.27
CA PHE A 227 10.70 7.73 12.84
C PHE A 227 9.37 7.47 12.09
N PRO A 228 8.31 7.08 12.81
CA PRO A 228 7.01 6.73 12.22
C PRO A 228 6.44 7.87 11.35
N GLN A 229 6.75 9.12 11.70
CA GLN A 229 6.27 10.32 10.99
C GLN A 229 6.92 10.62 9.64
N TYR A 230 7.99 9.94 9.23
CA TYR A 230 8.70 10.24 7.97
C TYR A 230 7.83 10.00 6.72
N GLY A 231 6.82 9.11 6.81
CA GLY A 231 5.83 8.86 5.75
C GLY A 231 4.45 9.51 5.98
N VAL A 232 4.17 10.01 7.19
CA VAL A 232 2.80 10.42 7.62
C VAL A 232 2.38 11.77 7.03
N GLY A 233 3.35 12.54 6.52
CA GLY A 233 3.04 13.73 5.71
C GLY A 233 2.42 13.38 4.35
N LEU A 234 2.70 12.19 3.80
CA LEU A 234 2.21 11.76 2.48
C LEU A 234 0.81 11.15 2.56
N THR A 235 0.54 10.31 3.56
CA THR A 235 -0.80 9.74 3.81
C THR A 235 -1.81 10.78 4.28
N LYS A 236 -1.41 11.77 5.09
CA LYS A 236 -2.29 12.91 5.46
C LYS A 236 -2.61 13.86 4.29
N LEU A 237 -1.81 13.85 3.22
CA LEU A 237 -2.09 14.62 2.00
C LEU A 237 -2.98 13.81 1.04
N GLU A 238 -2.85 12.49 0.99
CA GLU A 238 -3.76 11.60 0.24
C GLU A 238 -5.17 11.54 0.86
N ASP A 239 -5.29 11.68 2.18
CA ASP A 239 -6.58 11.73 2.89
C ASP A 239 -7.31 13.08 2.82
N ASN A 240 -6.77 14.06 2.08
CA ASN A 240 -7.46 15.34 1.91
C ASN A 240 -8.58 15.21 0.86
N GLU A 241 -9.81 15.57 1.24
CA GLU A 241 -11.04 15.48 0.43
C GLU A 241 -10.91 16.10 -0.98
N ILE A 242 -10.11 17.16 -1.11
CA ILE A 242 -9.84 17.86 -2.39
C ILE A 242 -8.89 17.06 -3.29
N ILE A 243 -7.94 16.32 -2.70
CA ILE A 243 -6.99 15.48 -3.41
C ILE A 243 -7.70 14.19 -3.87
N ARG A 244 -8.61 13.62 -3.06
CA ARG A 244 -9.51 12.53 -3.48
C ARG A 244 -10.35 12.91 -4.69
N GLN A 245 -11.02 14.07 -4.67
CA GLN A 245 -11.85 14.54 -5.80
C GLN A 245 -11.07 14.83 -7.10
N GLU A 246 -9.78 15.16 -7.00
CA GLU A 246 -8.94 15.49 -8.15
C GLU A 246 -8.14 14.27 -8.66
N LEU A 247 -7.91 13.25 -7.81
CA LEU A 247 -7.44 11.92 -8.20
C LEU A 247 -8.54 11.13 -8.92
N ASP A 248 -9.79 11.24 -8.45
CA ASP A 248 -10.99 10.66 -9.07
C ASP A 248 -11.24 11.15 -10.51
N LYS A 249 -10.82 12.38 -10.83
CA LYS A 249 -10.96 12.94 -12.18
C LYS A 249 -9.85 12.53 -13.14
N ARG A 250 -8.81 11.83 -12.66
CA ARG A 250 -7.57 11.57 -13.42
C ARG A 250 -7.34 10.09 -13.74
N ASP A 251 -7.99 9.19 -13.02
CA ASP A 251 -7.90 7.77 -13.31
C ASP A 251 -8.77 7.41 -14.53
N GLY A 252 -8.18 7.58 -15.70
CA GLY A 252 -8.75 7.13 -16.96
C GLY A 252 -8.54 5.62 -17.12
N GLN A 253 -9.65 4.88 -16.98
CA GLN A 253 -9.87 3.44 -17.25
C GLN A 253 -9.95 2.48 -16.06
N GLU A 254 -10.40 2.94 -14.90
CA GLU A 254 -10.95 2.07 -13.84
C GLU A 254 -12.42 2.38 -13.56
N MET A 255 -13.12 1.41 -12.95
CA MET A 255 -14.58 1.35 -12.79
C MET A 255 -15.23 2.73 -12.59
N ASN A 256 -16.15 3.07 -13.48
CA ASN A 256 -16.88 4.33 -13.44
C ASN A 256 -17.58 4.45 -12.08
N LYS A 257 -17.38 5.56 -11.37
CA LYS A 257 -18.10 5.84 -10.10
C LYS A 257 -19.62 5.84 -10.26
N GLU A 258 -20.11 6.04 -11.47
CA GLU A 258 -21.51 5.94 -11.83
C GLU A 258 -22.04 4.50 -11.78
N ASP A 259 -21.18 3.47 -11.78
CA ASP A 259 -21.59 2.06 -11.71
C ASP A 259 -21.52 1.49 -10.28
N VAL A 260 -21.15 2.33 -9.31
CA VAL A 260 -21.11 2.00 -7.89
C VAL A 260 -22.54 2.04 -7.32
N GLY A 261 -23.03 0.90 -6.85
CA GLY A 261 -24.29 0.82 -6.08
C GLY A 261 -25.59 0.88 -6.88
N LYS A 262 -25.56 0.69 -8.20
CA LYS A 262 -26.79 0.59 -8.99
C LYS A 262 -27.43 -0.80 -8.87
N PRO A 263 -28.77 -0.90 -8.76
CA PRO A 263 -29.49 -2.17 -8.67
C PRO A 263 -29.41 -3.00 -9.96
N MET A 264 -29.50 -4.31 -9.75
CA MET A 264 -29.24 -5.48 -10.61
C MET A 264 -29.75 -5.47 -12.08
N PHE A 265 -30.59 -4.54 -12.53
CA PHE A 265 -31.29 -4.72 -13.82
C PHE A 265 -30.77 -3.93 -15.03
N ASP A 266 -29.79 -3.03 -14.87
CA ASP A 266 -29.23 -2.25 -15.99
C ASP A 266 -27.73 -2.50 -16.28
N LEU A 267 -27.04 -3.39 -15.54
CA LEU A 267 -25.56 -3.32 -15.44
C LEU A 267 -24.81 -4.63 -15.41
N ILE A 268 -25.35 -5.67 -16.02
CA ILE A 268 -24.41 -6.65 -16.56
C ILE A 268 -23.79 -6.00 -17.80
N GLU A 269 -22.78 -5.14 -17.58
CA GLU A 269 -22.05 -4.55 -18.68
C GLU A 269 -21.62 -5.67 -19.64
N PRO A 270 -21.80 -5.48 -20.96
CA PRO A 270 -21.58 -6.55 -21.92
C PRO A 270 -20.15 -7.10 -21.85
N LYS A 271 -19.18 -6.30 -21.36
CA LYS A 271 -17.91 -6.73 -20.76
C LYS A 271 -17.44 -5.65 -19.77
N GLY A 272 -17.49 -5.91 -18.46
CA GLY A 272 -16.93 -5.00 -17.45
C GLY A 272 -15.40 -4.94 -17.48
N THR A 273 -14.77 -4.40 -16.44
CA THR A 273 -13.30 -4.34 -16.36
C THR A 273 -12.70 -5.73 -16.16
N ARG A 274 -11.49 -5.96 -16.71
CA ARG A 274 -10.79 -7.22 -16.48
C ARG A 274 -10.37 -7.30 -15.02
N ALA A 275 -10.64 -8.41 -14.37
CA ALA A 275 -10.25 -8.62 -12.98
C ALA A 275 -8.71 -8.54 -12.83
N PRO A 276 -8.19 -7.70 -11.91
CA PRO A 276 -6.79 -7.70 -11.53
C PRO A 276 -6.37 -9.07 -10.99
N GLU A 277 -5.11 -9.46 -11.14
CA GLU A 277 -4.64 -10.74 -10.61
C GLU A 277 -4.59 -10.73 -9.06
N ILE A 278 -4.72 -11.90 -8.44
CA ILE A 278 -4.53 -12.06 -6.99
C ILE A 278 -3.04 -12.03 -6.67
N ILE A 279 -2.61 -11.01 -5.93
CA ILE A 279 -1.21 -10.81 -5.54
C ILE A 279 -1.08 -11.20 -4.06
N PRO A 280 -0.61 -12.43 -3.77
CA PRO A 280 -0.57 -12.91 -2.39
C PRO A 280 0.43 -12.10 -1.56
N GLY A 281 -0.05 -11.53 -0.45
CA GLY A 281 0.78 -10.92 0.60
C GLY A 281 1.24 -11.93 1.66
N GLY A 282 0.85 -13.20 1.54
CA GLY A 282 1.16 -14.26 2.50
C GLY A 282 0.71 -15.65 2.03
N LYS A 283 0.36 -16.50 2.98
CA LYS A 283 0.04 -17.91 2.73
C LYS A 283 -1.38 -18.10 2.15
N TRP A 284 -1.52 -19.13 1.33
CA TRP A 284 -2.82 -19.67 0.91
C TRP A 284 -3.30 -20.77 1.86
N PHE A 285 -4.60 -20.77 2.13
CA PHE A 285 -5.33 -21.73 2.94
C PHE A 285 -6.39 -22.40 2.09
N ASN A 286 -6.69 -23.67 2.40
CA ASN A 286 -7.67 -24.52 1.70
C ASN A 286 -7.37 -24.81 0.21
N SER A 287 -6.30 -24.25 -0.36
CA SER A 287 -5.82 -24.57 -1.70
C SER A 287 -4.33 -24.23 -1.85
N GLU A 288 -3.72 -24.75 -2.92
CA GLU A 288 -2.50 -24.16 -3.48
C GLU A 288 -2.82 -22.76 -4.06
N PRO A 289 -1.79 -21.91 -4.30
CA PRO A 289 -1.99 -20.62 -4.94
C PRO A 289 -2.74 -20.73 -6.27
N LEU A 290 -3.78 -19.92 -6.43
CA LEU A 290 -4.59 -19.85 -7.65
C LEU A 290 -4.34 -18.54 -8.38
N THR A 291 -4.32 -18.60 -9.71
CA THR A 291 -4.36 -17.43 -10.58
C THR A 291 -5.70 -17.32 -11.29
N LEU A 292 -6.15 -16.09 -11.60
CA LEU A 292 -7.36 -15.89 -12.40
C LEU A 292 -7.23 -16.49 -13.81
N GLY A 293 -6.00 -16.62 -14.33
CA GLY A 293 -5.72 -17.32 -15.58
C GLY A 293 -6.11 -18.80 -15.54
N GLU A 294 -5.84 -19.50 -14.44
CA GLU A 294 -6.20 -20.91 -14.23
C GLU A 294 -7.70 -21.11 -13.97
N LEU A 295 -8.39 -20.06 -13.52
CA LEU A 295 -9.83 -20.08 -13.23
C LEU A 295 -10.70 -19.70 -14.44
N LYS A 296 -10.12 -19.48 -15.61
CA LYS A 296 -10.89 -19.27 -16.84
C LYS A 296 -11.88 -20.42 -17.09
N GLY A 297 -13.09 -20.06 -17.51
CA GLY A 297 -14.21 -20.99 -17.66
C GLY A 297 -15.07 -21.13 -16.40
N LYS A 298 -14.61 -20.66 -15.25
CA LYS A 298 -15.35 -20.67 -13.98
C LYS A 298 -15.86 -19.28 -13.61
N VAL A 299 -16.90 -19.23 -12.78
CA VAL A 299 -17.34 -18.00 -12.13
C VAL A 299 -16.54 -17.83 -10.85
N VAL A 300 -15.93 -16.66 -10.65
CA VAL A 300 -15.11 -16.38 -9.47
C VAL A 300 -15.74 -15.27 -8.64
N VAL A 301 -15.87 -15.47 -7.33
CA VAL A 301 -16.23 -14.42 -6.38
C VAL A 301 -15.02 -14.13 -5.52
N VAL A 302 -14.47 -12.92 -5.63
CA VAL A 302 -13.41 -12.43 -4.76
C VAL A 302 -14.07 -11.70 -3.59
N ASP A 303 -13.84 -12.19 -2.38
CA ASP A 303 -14.41 -11.67 -1.14
C ASP A 303 -13.31 -11.10 -0.25
N PHE A 304 -13.28 -9.79 -0.06
CA PHE A 304 -12.39 -9.11 0.86
C PHE A 304 -12.97 -9.11 2.27
N TRP A 305 -12.20 -9.62 3.22
CA TRP A 305 -12.65 -9.79 4.60
C TRP A 305 -11.49 -9.71 5.60
N THR A 306 -11.83 -9.51 6.87
CA THR A 306 -10.91 -9.77 7.99
C THR A 306 -11.67 -10.49 9.11
N TYR A 307 -10.99 -11.30 9.93
CA TYR A 307 -11.67 -12.19 10.86
C TYR A 307 -12.25 -11.52 12.10
N THR A 308 -11.75 -10.33 12.51
CA THR A 308 -12.37 -9.59 13.63
C THR A 308 -13.47 -8.62 13.20
N CYS A 309 -13.70 -8.44 11.91
CA CYS A 309 -14.78 -7.61 11.36
C CYS A 309 -16.15 -8.30 11.52
N ILE A 310 -17.04 -7.75 12.34
CA ILE A 310 -18.38 -8.34 12.55
C ILE A 310 -19.22 -8.35 11.26
N ASN A 311 -19.13 -7.27 10.47
CA ASN A 311 -19.85 -7.16 9.21
C ASN A 311 -19.46 -8.31 8.27
N CYS A 312 -18.17 -8.67 8.26
CA CYS A 312 -17.62 -9.77 7.51
C CYS A 312 -18.12 -11.11 8.04
N GLN A 313 -18.05 -11.33 9.36
CA GLN A 313 -18.52 -12.56 10.01
C GLN A 313 -19.99 -12.86 9.70
N ARG A 314 -20.84 -11.84 9.62
CA ARG A 314 -22.26 -12.00 9.26
C ARG A 314 -22.47 -12.40 7.79
N THR A 315 -21.49 -12.19 6.90
CA THR A 315 -21.56 -12.69 5.52
C THR A 315 -21.19 -14.18 5.37
N PHE A 316 -20.44 -14.75 6.31
CA PHE A 316 -19.90 -16.10 6.18
C PHE A 316 -20.95 -17.21 6.01
N PRO A 317 -22.13 -17.17 6.67
CA PRO A 317 -23.18 -18.16 6.41
C PRO A 317 -23.62 -18.20 4.94
N TYR A 318 -23.75 -17.03 4.29
CA TYR A 318 -24.14 -16.91 2.89
C TYR A 318 -23.03 -17.43 1.96
N LEU A 319 -21.77 -17.05 2.22
CA LEU A 319 -20.62 -17.54 1.44
C LEU A 319 -20.46 -19.06 1.53
N ARG A 320 -20.65 -19.65 2.72
CA ARG A 320 -20.63 -21.11 2.89
C ARG A 320 -21.77 -21.77 2.12
N GLN A 321 -22.98 -21.22 2.18
CA GLN A 321 -24.13 -21.73 1.43
C GLN A 321 -23.88 -21.68 -0.07
N TRP A 322 -23.37 -20.56 -0.60
CA TRP A 322 -23.05 -20.42 -2.02
C TRP A 322 -21.92 -21.37 -2.45
N HIS A 323 -20.87 -21.49 -1.63
CA HIS A 323 -19.78 -22.43 -1.90
C HIS A 323 -20.30 -23.87 -2.02
N GLU A 324 -21.05 -24.36 -1.03
CA GLU A 324 -21.58 -25.72 -1.06
C GLU A 324 -22.58 -25.94 -2.21
N LYS A 325 -23.41 -24.94 -2.53
CA LYS A 325 -24.45 -25.05 -3.56
C LYS A 325 -23.88 -25.03 -4.98
N TYR A 326 -22.80 -24.28 -5.23
CA TYR A 326 -22.35 -23.96 -6.58
C TYR A 326 -20.91 -24.40 -6.92
N LYS A 327 -20.10 -24.88 -5.96
CA LYS A 327 -18.71 -25.30 -6.24
C LYS A 327 -18.59 -26.33 -7.37
N ASP A 328 -19.48 -27.32 -7.39
CA ASP A 328 -19.49 -28.40 -8.40
C ASP A 328 -20.10 -27.95 -9.74
N LYS A 329 -20.65 -26.73 -9.78
CA LYS A 329 -21.29 -26.13 -10.96
C LYS A 329 -20.40 -25.08 -11.63
N GLY A 330 -19.18 -24.87 -11.11
CA GLY A 330 -18.21 -23.94 -11.67
C GLY A 330 -18.02 -22.64 -10.89
N LEU A 331 -18.58 -22.51 -9.67
CA LEU A 331 -18.26 -21.38 -8.78
C LEU A 331 -16.95 -21.62 -8.02
N VAL A 332 -16.10 -20.60 -7.95
CA VAL A 332 -14.95 -20.53 -7.04
C VAL A 332 -15.06 -19.27 -6.21
N ILE A 333 -15.00 -19.40 -4.90
CA ILE A 333 -14.90 -18.25 -3.99
C ILE A 333 -13.44 -18.14 -3.55
N ILE A 334 -12.85 -16.96 -3.65
CA ILE A 334 -11.52 -16.65 -3.12
C ILE A 334 -11.72 -15.62 -2.01
N GLY A 335 -11.48 -16.03 -0.76
CA GLY A 335 -11.46 -15.12 0.38
C GLY A 335 -10.11 -14.42 0.47
N VAL A 336 -10.06 -13.14 0.13
CA VAL A 336 -8.88 -12.30 0.31
C VAL A 336 -8.91 -11.73 1.72
N HIS A 337 -8.06 -12.28 2.59
CA HIS A 337 -7.93 -11.81 3.96
C HIS A 337 -6.95 -10.63 4.01
N SER A 338 -7.50 -9.41 3.97
CA SER A 338 -6.74 -8.16 4.12
C SER A 338 -6.88 -7.69 5.58
N PRO A 339 -5.82 -7.73 6.39
CA PRO A 339 -5.88 -7.52 7.84
C PRO A 339 -6.12 -6.05 8.19
N GLU A 340 -7.08 -5.76 9.06
CA GLU A 340 -7.33 -4.41 9.60
C GLU A 340 -6.36 -4.06 10.74
N PHE A 341 -5.92 -5.05 11.52
CA PHE A 341 -4.97 -4.87 12.61
C PHE A 341 -3.73 -5.76 12.46
N GLU A 342 -2.61 -5.35 13.05
CA GLU A 342 -1.33 -6.06 12.89
C GLU A 342 -1.40 -7.54 13.35
N PHE A 343 -2.14 -7.84 14.42
CA PHE A 343 -2.29 -9.20 14.93
C PHE A 343 -3.09 -10.12 13.98
N GLU A 344 -3.80 -9.56 13.00
CA GLU A 344 -4.54 -10.30 11.99
C GLU A 344 -3.64 -10.85 10.86
N LYS A 345 -2.42 -10.32 10.71
CA LYS A 345 -1.40 -10.87 9.78
C LYS A 345 -0.89 -12.25 10.20
N SER A 346 -1.08 -12.64 11.46
CA SER A 346 -0.63 -13.91 12.02
C SER A 346 -1.29 -15.10 11.34
N GLU A 347 -0.49 -15.94 10.68
CA GLU A 347 -0.97 -17.17 10.02
C GLU A 347 -1.74 -18.09 10.99
N SER A 348 -1.27 -18.22 12.24
CA SER A 348 -1.92 -19.08 13.22
C SER A 348 -3.27 -18.54 13.69
N ASN A 349 -3.42 -17.22 13.78
CA ASN A 349 -4.69 -16.59 14.14
C ASN A 349 -5.70 -16.74 13.00
N LEU A 350 -5.27 -16.47 11.76
CA LEU A 350 -6.11 -16.70 10.59
C LEU A 350 -6.51 -18.17 10.44
N ALA A 351 -5.57 -19.12 10.59
CA ALA A 351 -5.88 -20.55 10.52
C ALA A 351 -6.93 -20.98 11.56
N ARG A 352 -6.86 -20.43 12.77
CA ARG A 352 -7.86 -20.65 13.82
C ARG A 352 -9.21 -20.09 13.41
N ALA A 353 -9.26 -18.84 12.95
CA ALA A 353 -10.49 -18.20 12.49
C ALA A 353 -11.15 -18.96 11.34
N ILE A 354 -10.38 -19.39 10.32
CA ILE A 354 -10.88 -20.20 9.20
C ILE A 354 -11.59 -21.46 9.71
N LYS A 355 -10.99 -22.13 10.71
CA LYS A 355 -11.57 -23.32 11.33
C LYS A 355 -12.82 -22.99 12.15
N ASP A 356 -12.76 -21.95 12.98
CA ASP A 356 -13.85 -21.55 13.89
C ASP A 356 -15.10 -21.11 13.11
N PHE A 357 -14.91 -20.47 11.96
CA PHE A 357 -15.99 -20.05 11.06
C PHE A 357 -16.36 -21.08 9.99
N ASP A 358 -15.70 -22.25 9.96
CA ASP A 358 -15.94 -23.35 9.00
C ASP A 358 -15.84 -22.88 7.53
N LEU A 359 -14.82 -22.07 7.22
CA LEU A 359 -14.56 -21.56 5.87
C LEU A 359 -13.75 -22.59 5.08
N LYS A 360 -14.34 -23.12 4.01
CA LYS A 360 -13.77 -24.24 3.21
C LYS A 360 -13.25 -23.83 1.84
N TYR A 361 -13.64 -22.66 1.35
CA TYR A 361 -13.18 -22.14 0.07
C TYR A 361 -11.72 -21.64 0.15
N PRO A 362 -11.02 -21.53 -1.00
CA PRO A 362 -9.68 -20.92 -1.08
C PRO A 362 -9.60 -19.57 -0.38
N ILE A 363 -8.59 -19.39 0.47
CA ILE A 363 -8.35 -18.13 1.18
C ILE A 363 -6.89 -17.75 1.02
N VAL A 364 -6.62 -16.48 0.72
CA VAL A 364 -5.28 -15.93 0.57
C VAL A 364 -5.05 -14.80 1.57
N GLN A 365 -3.87 -14.75 2.17
CA GLN A 365 -3.46 -13.60 2.96
C GLN A 365 -2.98 -12.46 2.06
N ASP A 366 -3.51 -11.27 2.32
CA ASP A 366 -3.13 -10.03 1.68
C ASP A 366 -2.49 -9.08 2.69
N ASN A 367 -1.46 -9.57 3.41
CA ASN A 367 -0.82 -8.85 4.52
C ASN A 367 -0.14 -7.52 4.10
N ASN A 368 0.13 -7.34 2.81
CA ASN A 368 0.73 -6.14 2.23
C ASN A 368 -0.30 -5.26 1.50
N PHE A 369 -1.57 -5.66 1.46
CA PHE A 369 -2.65 -4.99 0.72
C PHE A 369 -2.44 -4.91 -0.81
N ASP A 370 -1.54 -5.71 -1.38
CA ASP A 370 -1.25 -5.67 -2.82
C ASP A 370 -2.48 -6.06 -3.65
N THR A 371 -3.25 -7.07 -3.20
CA THR A 371 -4.51 -7.45 -3.87
C THR A 371 -5.61 -6.42 -3.61
N TRP A 372 -5.71 -5.92 -2.37
CA TRP A 372 -6.63 -4.85 -1.98
C TRP A 372 -6.50 -3.61 -2.88
N TYR A 373 -5.28 -3.12 -3.06
CA TYR A 373 -4.99 -1.96 -3.91
C TYR A 373 -5.20 -2.28 -5.39
N ALA A 374 -4.83 -3.47 -5.86
CA ALA A 374 -5.05 -3.87 -7.25
C ALA A 374 -6.54 -3.86 -7.62
N TYR A 375 -7.43 -4.23 -6.69
CA TYR A 375 -8.88 -4.20 -6.86
C TYR A 375 -9.53 -2.84 -6.54
N ASN A 376 -8.73 -1.83 -6.20
CA ASN A 376 -9.18 -0.51 -5.78
C ASN A 376 -10.23 -0.61 -4.64
N ASN A 377 -10.04 -1.56 -3.73
CA ASN A 377 -10.98 -1.80 -2.64
C ASN A 377 -10.80 -0.79 -1.50
N HIS A 378 -11.87 -0.51 -0.77
CA HIS A 378 -11.88 0.47 0.32
C HIS A 378 -12.71 0.01 1.54
N TYR A 379 -13.31 -1.19 1.48
CA TYR A 379 -14.31 -1.61 2.46
C TYR A 379 -14.14 -3.07 2.87
N TRP A 380 -14.54 -3.34 4.10
CA TRP A 380 -14.77 -4.67 4.63
C TRP A 380 -16.26 -4.83 5.02
N PRO A 381 -16.97 -5.88 4.56
CA PRO A 381 -16.60 -6.78 3.47
C PRO A 381 -16.77 -6.10 2.09
N ALA A 382 -16.14 -6.67 1.06
CA ALA A 382 -16.37 -6.28 -0.33
C ALA A 382 -16.31 -7.50 -1.25
N LYS A 383 -17.21 -7.58 -2.24
CA LYS A 383 -17.34 -8.73 -3.13
C LYS A 383 -17.27 -8.30 -4.59
N TYR A 384 -16.48 -9.01 -5.38
CA TYR A 384 -16.32 -8.81 -6.82
C TYR A 384 -16.68 -10.10 -7.55
N PHE A 385 -17.65 -10.03 -8.45
CA PHE A 385 -18.19 -11.18 -9.17
C PHE A 385 -17.63 -11.18 -10.59
N ILE A 386 -16.88 -12.23 -10.92
CA ILE A 386 -16.07 -12.34 -12.12
C ILE A 386 -16.63 -13.49 -12.97
N ASP A 387 -16.82 -13.22 -14.26
CA ASP A 387 -17.31 -14.21 -15.21
C ASP A 387 -16.23 -15.19 -15.70
N LYS A 388 -16.67 -16.14 -16.53
CA LYS A 388 -15.82 -17.19 -17.13
C LYS A 388 -14.68 -16.66 -18.00
N GLU A 389 -14.75 -15.43 -18.48
CA GLU A 389 -13.73 -14.80 -19.32
C GLU A 389 -12.71 -14.01 -18.48
N GLY A 390 -13.01 -13.78 -17.20
CA GLY A 390 -12.17 -13.03 -16.25
C GLY A 390 -12.54 -11.55 -16.16
N TYR A 391 -13.77 -11.17 -16.49
CA TYR A 391 -14.27 -9.80 -16.34
C TYR A 391 -15.14 -9.66 -15.09
N ILE A 392 -14.95 -8.56 -14.36
CA ILE A 392 -15.82 -8.18 -13.24
C ILE A 392 -17.16 -7.74 -13.84
N ARG A 393 -18.25 -8.38 -13.42
CA ARG A 393 -19.61 -8.12 -13.90
C ARG A 393 -20.50 -7.48 -12.84
N TYR A 394 -20.12 -7.58 -11.57
CA TYR A 394 -20.83 -6.96 -10.46
C TYR A 394 -19.89 -6.76 -9.28
N THR A 395 -20.16 -5.73 -8.48
CA THR A 395 -19.46 -5.47 -7.22
C THR A 395 -20.47 -5.14 -6.13
N HIS A 396 -20.18 -5.58 -4.90
CA HIS A 396 -20.96 -5.25 -3.73
C HIS A 396 -20.04 -4.83 -2.59
N PHE A 397 -20.28 -3.64 -2.04
CA PHE A 397 -19.50 -3.10 -0.92
C PHE A 397 -20.35 -3.04 0.34
N GLY A 398 -19.75 -3.47 1.45
CA GLY A 398 -20.42 -3.57 2.72
C GLY A 398 -21.26 -4.84 2.86
N GLU A 399 -22.08 -4.84 3.90
CA GLU A 399 -22.91 -5.97 4.28
C GLU A 399 -24.33 -5.86 3.72
N GLY A 400 -24.83 -6.93 3.10
CA GLY A 400 -26.20 -7.02 2.59
C GLY A 400 -26.28 -7.58 1.17
N ALA A 401 -27.39 -7.26 0.49
CA ALA A 401 -27.68 -7.62 -0.89
C ALA A 401 -27.39 -9.10 -1.26
N TYR A 402 -27.67 -10.02 -0.35
CA TYR A 402 -27.33 -11.44 -0.50
C TYR A 402 -28.18 -12.10 -1.60
N ASP A 403 -29.45 -11.73 -1.70
CA ASP A 403 -30.35 -12.27 -2.72
C ASP A 403 -29.94 -11.83 -4.12
N GLU A 404 -29.57 -10.56 -4.26
CA GLU A 404 -29.05 -9.98 -5.49
C GLU A 404 -27.70 -10.63 -5.87
N SER A 405 -26.79 -10.74 -4.89
CA SER A 405 -25.49 -11.39 -5.08
C SER A 405 -25.61 -12.85 -5.54
N GLU A 406 -26.54 -13.62 -4.96
CA GLU A 406 -26.78 -15.00 -5.37
C GLU A 406 -27.36 -15.08 -6.79
N LYS A 407 -28.27 -14.17 -7.16
CA LYS A 407 -28.81 -14.12 -8.54
C LYS A 407 -27.73 -13.84 -9.56
N VAL A 408 -26.80 -12.92 -9.26
CA VAL A 408 -25.63 -12.67 -10.12
C VAL A 408 -24.80 -13.93 -10.30
N ILE A 409 -24.50 -14.66 -9.20
CA ILE A 409 -23.79 -15.95 -9.29
C ILE A 409 -24.54 -16.91 -10.22
N GLN A 410 -25.86 -17.05 -10.04
CA GLN A 410 -26.68 -17.97 -10.85
C GLN A 410 -26.67 -17.58 -12.33
N GLU A 411 -26.75 -16.30 -12.66
CA GLU A 411 -26.73 -15.78 -14.03
C GLU A 411 -25.37 -16.03 -14.69
N LEU A 412 -24.27 -15.69 -14.01
CA LEU A 412 -22.92 -15.94 -14.51
C LEU A 412 -22.66 -17.43 -14.70
N LEU A 413 -23.18 -18.30 -13.82
CA LEU A 413 -23.06 -19.74 -13.98
C LEU A 413 -23.84 -20.24 -15.19
N LYS A 414 -25.04 -19.72 -15.46
CA LYS A 414 -25.79 -20.06 -16.68
C LYS A 414 -25.03 -19.65 -17.94
N GLU A 415 -24.33 -18.51 -17.94
CA GLU A 415 -23.47 -18.09 -19.05
C GLU A 415 -22.31 -19.07 -19.32
N THR A 416 -21.86 -19.86 -18.33
CA THR A 416 -20.86 -20.94 -18.55
C THR A 416 -21.41 -22.13 -19.32
N GLY A 417 -22.74 -22.27 -19.44
CA GLY A 417 -23.40 -23.46 -19.94
C GLY A 417 -23.78 -24.48 -18.86
N ALA A 418 -23.74 -24.10 -17.57
CA ALA A 418 -24.20 -24.95 -16.48
C ALA A 418 -25.73 -25.18 -16.58
N LEU A 419 -26.14 -26.45 -16.70
CA LEU A 419 -27.53 -26.83 -16.97
C LEU A 419 -28.40 -26.95 -15.71
N ASP A 420 -27.80 -27.16 -14.53
CA ASP A 420 -28.49 -27.46 -13.27
C ASP A 420 -28.27 -26.40 -12.18
N VAL A 421 -28.33 -25.11 -12.53
CA VAL A 421 -28.23 -24.02 -11.54
C VAL A 421 -29.59 -23.84 -10.83
N PRO A 422 -29.70 -24.11 -9.51
CA PRO A 422 -30.97 -23.98 -8.80
C PRO A 422 -31.46 -22.53 -8.84
N PRO A 423 -32.71 -22.27 -9.24
CA PRO A 423 -33.22 -20.90 -9.39
C PRO A 423 -33.61 -20.26 -8.06
N ASP A 424 -33.88 -21.08 -7.03
CA ASP A 424 -34.38 -20.58 -5.76
C ASP A 424 -33.27 -19.89 -4.97
N VAL A 425 -33.58 -18.69 -4.51
CA VAL A 425 -32.77 -17.90 -3.59
C VAL A 425 -33.45 -17.97 -2.23
N ASN A 426 -32.78 -18.56 -1.25
CA ASN A 426 -33.31 -18.75 0.10
C ASN A 426 -32.22 -18.44 1.12
N ASN A 427 -31.84 -17.16 1.13
CA ASN A 427 -30.86 -16.62 2.06
C ASN A 427 -31.55 -16.27 3.39
N PRO A 428 -30.88 -16.47 4.53
CA PRO A 428 -31.36 -15.98 5.82
C PRO A 428 -31.72 -14.48 5.79
N THR A 429 -32.79 -14.09 6.48
CA THR A 429 -33.22 -12.69 6.55
C THR A 429 -32.14 -11.82 7.19
N TYR A 430 -31.73 -10.78 6.47
CA TYR A 430 -30.75 -9.80 6.91
C TYR A 430 -31.41 -8.64 7.65
N GLN A 431 -31.03 -8.38 8.90
CA GLN A 431 -31.42 -7.18 9.65
C GLN A 431 -30.28 -6.75 10.59
N VAL A 432 -29.74 -5.56 10.35
CA VAL A 432 -28.84 -4.87 11.29
C VAL A 432 -29.63 -3.78 12.01
N GLN A 433 -29.50 -3.72 13.33
CA GLN A 433 -30.23 -2.79 14.19
C GLN A 433 -29.24 -1.93 14.99
N ALA A 434 -28.30 -1.30 14.28
CA ALA A 434 -27.28 -0.43 14.85
C ALA A 434 -27.30 0.96 14.17
N LYS A 435 -27.15 2.01 14.98
CA LYS A 435 -26.92 3.39 14.51
C LYS A 435 -25.55 3.94 14.87
N THR A 436 -24.89 3.37 15.87
CA THR A 436 -23.52 3.76 16.23
C THR A 436 -22.55 3.24 15.16
N PRO A 437 -21.69 4.10 14.58
CA PRO A 437 -20.65 3.67 13.66
C PRO A 437 -19.55 2.92 14.41
N GLU A 438 -18.65 2.25 13.70
CA GLU A 438 -17.46 1.66 14.30
C GLU A 438 -16.59 2.71 15.01
N LEU A 439 -16.07 2.37 16.18
CA LEU A 439 -15.28 3.28 17.03
C LEU A 439 -13.92 2.66 17.35
N TYR A 440 -12.85 3.24 16.80
CA TYR A 440 -11.48 2.84 17.07
C TYR A 440 -10.96 3.46 18.37
N LEU A 441 -10.16 2.67 19.11
CA LEU A 441 -9.63 3.04 20.42
C LEU A 441 -8.14 3.43 20.39
N GLY A 442 -7.41 3.09 19.33
CA GLY A 442 -6.03 3.48 19.12
C GLY A 442 -5.88 4.88 18.50
N TYR A 443 -4.83 5.61 18.87
CA TYR A 443 -4.68 7.02 18.47
C TYR A 443 -4.55 7.26 16.96
N GLY A 444 -4.26 6.22 16.16
CA GLY A 444 -4.12 6.32 14.72
C GLY A 444 -5.45 6.57 13.99
N ARG A 445 -6.55 6.05 14.53
CA ARG A 445 -7.90 6.13 13.93
C ARG A 445 -8.99 6.57 14.93
N ILE A 446 -8.59 6.98 16.14
CA ILE A 446 -9.51 7.36 17.19
C ILE A 446 -10.37 8.56 16.78
N GLU A 447 -11.68 8.38 16.89
CA GLU A 447 -12.68 9.41 16.69
C GLU A 447 -13.67 9.37 17.87
N ASN A 448 -14.44 10.45 18.06
CA ASN A 448 -15.49 10.53 19.09
C ASN A 448 -15.00 10.29 20.54
N PHE A 449 -13.71 10.54 20.81
CA PHE A 449 -13.14 10.49 22.15
C PHE A 449 -13.58 11.68 23.00
N ALA A 450 -14.06 11.41 24.21
CA ALA A 450 -14.73 12.39 25.06
C ALA A 450 -14.20 12.48 26.50
N SER A 451 -13.06 11.88 26.85
CA SER A 451 -12.41 12.20 28.14
C SER A 451 -11.98 13.66 28.19
N LYS A 452 -11.80 14.20 29.40
CA LYS A 452 -11.40 15.61 29.60
C LYS A 452 -10.00 15.91 29.08
N GLU A 453 -9.10 14.94 29.24
CA GLU A 453 -7.70 15.04 28.87
C GLU A 453 -7.49 14.69 27.40
N GLN A 454 -6.50 15.32 26.76
CA GLN A 454 -6.08 14.92 25.42
C GLN A 454 -5.35 13.58 25.45
N ILE A 455 -5.39 12.86 24.33
CA ILE A 455 -4.70 11.58 24.20
C ILE A 455 -3.18 11.81 24.25
N VAL A 456 -2.53 11.16 25.22
CA VAL A 456 -1.08 11.07 25.29
C VAL A 456 -0.66 9.77 24.61
N GLN A 457 0.06 9.91 23.50
CA GLN A 457 0.45 8.78 22.65
C GLN A 457 1.57 7.95 23.31
N ASN A 458 1.44 6.62 23.25
CA ASN A 458 2.48 5.66 23.64
C ASN A 458 2.99 5.81 25.08
N ALA A 459 2.22 6.43 25.97
CA ALA A 459 2.59 6.66 27.35
C ALA A 459 1.40 6.44 28.29
N LEU A 460 1.72 6.12 29.54
CA LEU A 460 0.73 6.01 30.59
C LEU A 460 0.19 7.41 30.93
N ASN A 461 -1.13 7.55 30.92
CA ASN A 461 -1.80 8.75 31.37
C ASN A 461 -3.07 8.41 32.17
N THR A 462 -3.49 9.34 33.04
CA THR A 462 -4.73 9.23 33.80
C THR A 462 -5.81 10.04 33.11
N TYR A 463 -6.97 9.43 32.89
CA TYR A 463 -8.12 10.03 32.23
C TYR A 463 -9.30 10.14 33.19
N THR A 464 -10.15 11.12 32.93
CA THR A 464 -11.39 11.36 33.67
C THR A 464 -12.58 11.32 32.73
N SER A 465 -13.60 10.57 33.12
CA SER A 465 -14.88 10.54 32.39
C SER A 465 -15.66 11.85 32.58
N GLN A 466 -16.55 12.14 31.64
CA GLN A 466 -17.53 13.22 31.70
C GLN A 466 -18.83 12.76 31.04
N GLU A 467 -19.84 13.62 31.01
CA GLU A 467 -21.09 13.32 30.31
C GLU A 467 -20.81 13.04 28.83
N LEU A 468 -21.26 11.87 28.35
CA LEU A 468 -20.94 11.37 27.02
C LEU A 468 -21.98 11.79 25.99
N PRO A 469 -21.59 12.51 24.92
CA PRO A 469 -22.43 12.68 23.75
C PRO A 469 -22.78 11.32 23.12
N ASN A 470 -23.79 11.31 22.25
CA ASN A 470 -24.18 10.08 21.55
C ASN A 470 -23.07 9.60 20.61
N ASN A 471 -22.81 8.29 20.57
CA ASN A 471 -21.74 7.65 19.78
C ASN A 471 -20.31 8.03 20.21
N ASN A 472 -20.14 8.54 21.44
CA ASN A 472 -18.84 8.87 22.00
C ASN A 472 -18.45 7.89 23.11
N PHE A 473 -17.15 7.79 23.33
CA PHE A 473 -16.57 7.02 24.43
C PHE A 473 -15.55 7.83 25.22
N ALA A 474 -15.33 7.44 26.47
CA ALA A 474 -14.35 8.05 27.36
C ALA A 474 -13.63 6.98 28.19
N PHE A 475 -12.36 7.25 28.47
CA PHE A 475 -11.56 6.52 29.44
C PHE A 475 -11.64 7.18 30.81
N GLU A 476 -11.57 6.36 31.86
CA GLU A 476 -11.38 6.75 33.24
C GLU A 476 -10.31 5.88 33.89
N GLY A 477 -9.45 6.49 34.71
CA GLY A 477 -8.32 5.80 35.34
C GLY A 477 -7.07 5.81 34.46
N ASN A 478 -6.18 4.87 34.70
CA ASN A 478 -4.86 4.82 34.06
C ASN A 478 -4.91 4.00 32.76
N TRP A 479 -4.48 4.61 31.65
CA TRP A 479 -4.52 4.01 30.31
C TRP A 479 -3.23 4.30 29.54
N ILE A 480 -2.86 3.36 28.66
CA ILE A 480 -1.83 3.56 27.63
C ILE A 480 -2.54 3.49 26.29
N VAL A 481 -2.48 4.55 25.49
CA VAL A 481 -3.09 4.59 24.15
C VAL A 481 -1.99 4.42 23.10
N MET A 482 -2.03 3.31 22.40
CA MET A 482 -1.12 2.95 21.31
C MET A 482 -1.78 3.28 19.97
N GLU A 483 -1.07 3.06 18.86
CA GLU A 483 -1.55 3.46 17.53
C GLU A 483 -2.85 2.76 17.12
N GLU A 484 -2.91 1.43 17.29
CA GLU A 484 -4.06 0.61 16.90
C GLU A 484 -5.02 0.28 18.05
N TYR A 485 -4.54 0.37 19.30
CA TYR A 485 -5.29 -0.09 20.47
C TYR A 485 -5.11 0.78 21.71
N ALA A 486 -6.03 0.66 22.67
CA ALA A 486 -5.90 1.19 24.02
C ALA A 486 -5.70 0.04 25.02
N ASN A 487 -4.85 0.25 26.03
CA ASN A 487 -4.58 -0.71 27.09
C ASN A 487 -4.94 -0.09 28.47
N PRO A 488 -5.97 -0.59 29.14
CA PRO A 488 -6.29 -0.19 30.51
C PRO A 488 -5.25 -0.75 31.46
N GLN A 489 -4.94 0.02 32.50
CA GLN A 489 -4.33 -0.52 33.69
C GLN A 489 -5.41 -1.02 34.65
N LYS A 490 -4.99 -1.70 35.72
CA LYS A 490 -5.89 -2.19 36.76
C LYS A 490 -6.84 -1.09 37.25
N ASP A 491 -8.13 -1.46 37.38
CA ASP A 491 -9.24 -0.60 37.78
C ASP A 491 -9.58 0.52 36.76
N GLY A 492 -9.00 0.49 35.56
CA GLY A 492 -9.39 1.34 34.45
C GLY A 492 -10.84 1.07 34.04
N LYS A 493 -11.53 2.12 33.59
CA LYS A 493 -12.90 2.02 33.07
C LYS A 493 -13.04 2.67 31.71
N LEU A 494 -13.87 2.08 30.88
CA LEU A 494 -14.26 2.62 29.58
C LEU A 494 -15.77 2.82 29.59
N PHE A 495 -16.20 4.01 29.20
CA PHE A 495 -17.60 4.36 29.04
C PHE A 495 -17.89 4.58 27.56
N LEU A 496 -19.02 4.07 27.08
CA LEU A 496 -19.48 4.22 25.69
C LEU A 496 -20.97 4.53 25.70
N ASN A 497 -21.38 5.61 25.03
CA ASN A 497 -22.78 5.91 24.77
C ASN A 497 -23.13 5.41 23.36
N PHE A 498 -23.92 4.34 23.27
CA PHE A 498 -24.21 3.66 22.01
C PHE A 498 -25.71 3.53 21.76
N GLU A 499 -26.09 3.35 20.49
CA GLU A 499 -27.45 3.10 20.02
C GLU A 499 -27.44 1.90 19.05
N SER A 500 -27.58 0.70 19.61
CA SER A 500 -27.64 -0.57 18.87
C SER A 500 -28.35 -1.65 19.68
N LYS A 501 -28.57 -2.82 19.09
CA LYS A 501 -29.04 -4.01 19.80
C LYS A 501 -27.88 -4.83 20.35
N GLU A 502 -26.83 -5.01 19.54
CA GLU A 502 -25.64 -5.78 19.90
C GLU A 502 -24.40 -4.87 19.95
N VAL A 503 -23.49 -5.20 20.88
CA VAL A 503 -22.19 -4.52 21.00
C VAL A 503 -21.08 -5.55 21.02
N PHE A 504 -20.11 -5.32 20.17
CA PHE A 504 -18.94 -6.15 19.98
C PHE A 504 -17.67 -5.34 20.26
N LEU A 505 -16.62 -6.02 20.71
CA LEU A 505 -15.34 -5.38 20.98
C LEU A 505 -14.21 -6.29 20.56
N VAL A 506 -13.34 -5.77 19.69
CA VAL A 506 -12.12 -6.46 19.26
C VAL A 506 -11.08 -6.33 20.36
N MET A 507 -10.67 -7.47 20.92
CA MET A 507 -9.70 -7.51 22.01
C MET A 507 -8.63 -8.58 21.80
N ARG A 508 -7.47 -8.32 22.37
CA ARG A 508 -6.32 -9.22 22.44
C ARG A 508 -5.84 -9.35 23.88
N THR A 509 -5.18 -10.47 24.17
CA THR A 509 -4.49 -10.70 25.44
C THR A 509 -2.97 -10.45 25.31
N LYS A 510 -2.37 -9.85 26.35
CA LYS A 510 -0.90 -9.75 26.53
C LYS A 510 -0.23 -11.06 27.00
N GLY A 511 -0.89 -12.21 26.80
CA GLY A 511 -0.39 -13.54 27.14
C GLY A 511 -1.03 -14.17 28.38
N ASN A 512 -1.76 -13.40 29.18
CA ASN A 512 -2.57 -13.90 30.30
C ASN A 512 -4.03 -13.53 30.09
N THR A 513 -4.96 -14.38 30.57
CA THR A 513 -6.39 -14.07 30.47
C THR A 513 -6.72 -12.76 31.17
N ALA A 514 -7.45 -11.87 30.50
CA ALA A 514 -7.95 -10.64 31.10
C ALA A 514 -9.42 -10.81 31.51
N ARG A 515 -9.84 -10.13 32.58
CA ARG A 515 -11.24 -10.13 33.02
C ARG A 515 -11.85 -8.74 32.95
N VAL A 516 -12.98 -8.63 32.24
CA VAL A 516 -13.69 -7.38 32.00
C VAL A 516 -15.10 -7.48 32.51
N LYS A 517 -15.49 -6.62 33.46
CA LYS A 517 -16.88 -6.53 33.93
C LYS A 517 -17.69 -5.63 32.99
N VAL A 518 -18.88 -6.07 32.65
CA VAL A 518 -19.76 -5.40 31.67
C VAL A 518 -21.01 -4.86 32.36
N TYR A 519 -21.20 -3.54 32.30
CA TYR A 519 -22.38 -2.87 32.81
C TYR A 519 -23.09 -2.09 31.71
N ILE A 520 -24.41 -2.04 31.77
CA ILE A 520 -25.25 -1.12 30.99
C ILE A 520 -26.09 -0.32 31.98
N ASP A 521 -26.10 1.00 31.84
CA ASP A 521 -26.88 1.92 32.68
C ASP A 521 -26.66 1.66 34.18
N ASN A 522 -25.40 1.43 34.55
CA ASN A 522 -24.92 1.07 35.88
C ASN A 522 -25.43 -0.26 36.47
N GLN A 523 -26.10 -1.09 35.67
CA GLN A 523 -26.48 -2.45 36.06
C GLN A 523 -25.54 -3.46 35.43
N LEU A 524 -25.11 -4.45 36.21
CA LEU A 524 -24.27 -5.54 35.71
C LEU A 524 -25.09 -6.42 34.77
N GLN A 525 -24.57 -6.69 33.58
CA GLN A 525 -25.33 -7.37 32.54
C GLN A 525 -24.93 -8.81 32.35
N TYR A 526 -25.89 -9.69 32.11
CA TYR A 526 -25.67 -11.14 31.97
C TYR A 526 -25.95 -11.66 30.55
N PHE A 527 -26.22 -10.75 29.62
CA PHE A 527 -26.59 -11.06 28.24
C PHE A 527 -25.45 -10.70 27.29
N GLY A 528 -25.11 -11.64 26.41
CA GLY A 528 -23.97 -11.59 25.49
C GLY A 528 -23.32 -12.95 25.39
N GLN A 529 -22.94 -13.40 24.19
CA GLN A 529 -22.38 -14.75 24.00
C GLN A 529 -21.08 -14.96 24.79
N ASP A 530 -20.28 -13.91 24.92
CA ASP A 530 -19.00 -13.95 25.64
C ASP A 530 -19.10 -13.40 27.07
N ASN A 531 -20.24 -12.81 27.44
CA ASN A 531 -20.49 -12.25 28.76
C ASN A 531 -21.10 -13.32 29.68
N LYS A 532 -20.25 -13.96 30.49
CA LYS A 532 -20.67 -15.00 31.44
C LYS A 532 -20.75 -14.41 32.84
N ASN A 533 -21.97 -14.30 33.37
CA ASN A 533 -22.22 -13.77 34.71
C ASN A 533 -21.67 -12.34 34.94
N GLY A 534 -21.74 -11.47 33.92
CA GLY A 534 -21.26 -10.08 34.03
C GLY A 534 -19.79 -9.90 33.69
N ILE A 535 -19.10 -10.96 33.31
CA ILE A 535 -17.67 -10.98 33.10
C ILE A 535 -17.36 -11.58 31.73
N VAL A 536 -16.61 -10.83 30.94
CA VAL A 536 -16.00 -11.28 29.69
C VAL A 536 -14.55 -11.67 30.00
N THR A 537 -14.19 -12.90 29.65
CA THR A 537 -12.81 -13.40 29.78
C THR A 537 -12.13 -13.28 28.42
N VAL A 538 -11.10 -12.45 28.34
CA VAL A 538 -10.29 -12.25 27.14
C VAL A 538 -9.13 -13.23 27.16
N ASP A 539 -9.18 -14.25 26.31
CA ASP A 539 -8.24 -15.38 26.28
C ASP A 539 -7.57 -15.59 24.92
N SER A 540 -8.04 -14.88 23.90
CA SER A 540 -7.61 -15.01 22.51
C SER A 540 -7.80 -13.72 21.73
N ASP A 541 -7.13 -13.62 20.58
CA ASP A 541 -7.18 -12.46 19.69
C ASP A 541 -8.41 -12.60 18.78
N ARG A 542 -9.52 -11.95 19.13
CA ARG A 542 -10.80 -12.06 18.39
C ARG A 542 -11.77 -10.93 18.72
N LEU A 543 -12.88 -10.92 17.99
CA LEU A 543 -14.06 -10.15 18.34
C LEU A 543 -14.85 -10.85 19.47
N TYR A 544 -15.18 -10.09 20.52
CA TYR A 544 -15.97 -10.52 21.66
C TYR A 544 -17.37 -9.92 21.60
N LYS A 545 -18.40 -10.75 21.81
CA LYS A 545 -19.81 -10.35 21.81
C LYS A 545 -20.27 -10.02 23.23
N LEU A 546 -20.18 -8.73 23.56
CA LEU A 546 -20.35 -8.24 24.92
C LEU A 546 -21.83 -8.16 25.33
N ILE A 547 -22.68 -7.68 24.42
CA ILE A 547 -24.09 -7.34 24.70
C ILE A 547 -24.97 -7.84 23.55
N ASN A 548 -26.13 -8.39 23.90
CA ASN A 548 -27.24 -8.66 22.98
C ASN A 548 -28.57 -8.32 23.66
N LEU A 549 -29.16 -7.18 23.32
CA LEU A 549 -30.41 -6.67 23.88
C LEU A 549 -31.63 -7.29 23.18
N THR A 550 -32.78 -7.28 23.86
CA THR A 550 -34.05 -7.71 23.24
C THR A 550 -34.53 -6.75 22.17
N THR A 551 -34.28 -5.45 22.36
CA THR A 551 -34.68 -4.37 21.45
C THR A 551 -33.52 -3.38 21.30
N PRO A 552 -33.29 -2.82 20.10
CA PRO A 552 -32.29 -1.79 19.91
C PRO A 552 -32.66 -0.55 20.72
N GLY A 553 -31.67 0.08 21.35
CA GLY A 553 -31.90 1.20 22.24
C GLY A 553 -30.63 1.99 22.49
N ARG A 554 -30.80 3.20 23.06
CA ARG A 554 -29.67 4.02 23.50
C ARG A 554 -29.33 3.69 24.95
N HIS A 555 -28.06 3.40 25.20
CA HIS A 555 -27.58 2.93 26.49
C HIS A 555 -26.15 3.41 26.75
N ILE A 556 -25.78 3.47 28.03
CA ILE A 556 -24.39 3.71 28.44
C ILE A 556 -23.76 2.38 28.84
N LEU A 557 -22.84 1.89 28.00
CA LEU A 557 -21.95 0.79 28.34
C LEU A 557 -20.84 1.30 29.25
N ARG A 558 -20.54 0.54 30.29
CA ARG A 558 -19.36 0.73 31.14
C ARG A 558 -18.62 -0.59 31.29
N LEU A 559 -17.34 -0.59 30.92
CA LEU A 559 -16.42 -1.71 31.10
C LEU A 559 -15.48 -1.39 32.26
N GLU A 560 -15.26 -2.35 33.17
CA GLU A 560 -14.23 -2.26 34.20
C GLU A 560 -13.21 -3.38 34.03
N PHE A 561 -11.93 -3.02 34.02
CA PHE A 561 -10.83 -3.95 33.79
C PHE A 561 -10.19 -4.35 35.12
N GLU A 562 -10.23 -5.65 35.45
CA GLU A 562 -9.66 -6.17 36.71
C GLU A 562 -8.12 -6.25 36.68
N ASP A 563 -7.53 -6.18 35.49
CA ASP A 563 -6.11 -6.32 35.22
C ASP A 563 -5.71 -5.52 33.96
N SER A 564 -4.42 -5.54 33.62
CA SER A 564 -3.85 -4.82 32.47
C SER A 564 -3.59 -5.70 31.25
N ASN A 565 -4.16 -6.91 31.20
CA ASN A 565 -3.82 -7.90 30.18
C ASN A 565 -4.62 -7.74 28.88
N ALA A 566 -5.66 -6.91 28.86
CA ALA A 566 -6.48 -6.66 27.67
C ALA A 566 -5.91 -5.52 26.81
N GLU A 567 -5.84 -5.73 25.50
CA GLU A 567 -5.62 -4.69 24.48
C GLU A 567 -6.92 -4.54 23.69
N LEU A 568 -7.43 -3.31 23.56
CA LEU A 568 -8.74 -3.03 22.96
C LEU A 568 -8.59 -2.22 21.68
N TYR A 569 -9.16 -2.70 20.60
CA TYR A 569 -8.93 -2.15 19.26
C TYR A 569 -10.11 -1.30 18.76
N ALA A 570 -11.29 -1.92 18.60
CA ALA A 570 -12.46 -1.24 18.07
C ALA A 570 -13.77 -1.81 18.61
N PHE A 571 -14.75 -0.92 18.81
CA PHE A 571 -16.15 -1.30 19.00
C PHE A 571 -16.88 -1.40 17.67
N THR A 572 -17.64 -2.48 17.51
CA THR A 572 -18.55 -2.67 16.38
C THR A 572 -19.93 -3.07 16.88
N PHE A 573 -20.95 -2.99 16.02
CA PHE A 573 -22.35 -3.03 16.43
C PHE A 573 -23.20 -3.94 15.54
N GLY A 574 -24.38 -4.33 16.04
CA GLY A 574 -25.34 -5.22 15.37
C GLY A 574 -26.78 -4.89 15.69
#